data_AF-A0A6G0NGY9-F1
#
_entry.id   AF-A0A6G0NGY9-F1
#
_cell.length_a   1.000
_cell.length_b   1.000
_cell.length_c   1.000
_cell.angle_alpha   90.00
_cell.angle_beta   90.00
_cell.angle_gamma   90.00
#
_symmetry.space_group_name_H-M   'P 1'
#
loop_
_entity.id
_entity.type
_entity.pdbx_description
1 polymer ?
#
loop_
_entity_poly.entity_id
_entity_poly.type
_entity_poly.pdbx_seq_one_letter_code
_entity_poly.pdbx_strand_id
1 'polypeptide(L)'
;MIANWLLTVILILTLLQLALASSSGSSASGGDSLDAQAQTIVDGFSTDQVIGQMCQFDISMVLNDDNSVNETLVRRYAKLGVGSYLNSPFAGWNATGWRNTIKEIQTYHMDENGGHPMVYGLDSVHGAQYVDQAVLFPQQINAGASFNPDLTRKMGYVTGRDTAAAGNTWVLGPILDISYNPLWTRTYETFGEDP
;
A
#
# COMPACT_ATOMS: atom_id res chain seq x y z
N MET A 1 18.64 -67.41 -6.87
CA MET A 1 17.31 -66.77 -7.08
C MET A 1 17.04 -65.60 -6.14
N ILE A 2 17.41 -65.65 -4.85
CA ILE A 2 17.13 -64.57 -3.88
C ILE A 2 17.99 -63.30 -4.11
N ALA A 3 19.23 -63.44 -4.58
CA ALA A 3 20.14 -62.31 -4.82
C ALA A 3 19.69 -61.35 -5.94
N ASN A 4 19.10 -61.87 -7.02
CA ASN A 4 18.58 -61.03 -8.11
C ASN A 4 17.34 -60.23 -7.70
N TRP A 5 16.53 -60.76 -6.76
CA TRP A 5 15.34 -60.05 -6.30
C TRP A 5 15.71 -58.85 -5.42
N LEU A 6 16.70 -59.01 -4.54
CA LEU A 6 17.22 -57.91 -3.72
C LEU A 6 17.87 -56.80 -4.55
N LEU A 7 18.64 -57.14 -5.59
CA LEU A 7 19.25 -56.15 -6.49
C LEU A 7 18.19 -55.36 -7.28
N THR A 8 17.13 -56.01 -7.76
CA THR A 8 16.03 -55.33 -8.47
C THR A 8 15.25 -54.41 -7.53
N VAL A 9 14.99 -54.82 -6.29
CA VAL A 9 14.30 -53.98 -5.30
C VAL A 9 15.14 -52.76 -4.91
N ILE A 10 16.45 -52.93 -4.72
CA ILE A 10 17.36 -51.82 -4.43
C ILE A 10 17.41 -50.84 -5.61
N LEU A 11 17.51 -51.34 -6.85
CA LEU A 11 17.55 -50.50 -8.05
C LEU A 11 16.25 -49.68 -8.21
N ILE A 12 15.09 -50.30 -7.98
CA ILE A 12 13.78 -49.63 -8.01
C ILE A 12 13.69 -48.56 -6.91
N LEU A 13 14.16 -48.85 -5.69
CA LEU A 13 14.16 -47.88 -4.59
C LEU A 13 15.10 -46.71 -4.85
N THR A 14 16.28 -46.92 -5.44
CA THR A 14 17.20 -45.84 -5.82
C THR A 14 16.66 -44.98 -6.97
N LEU A 15 15.98 -45.58 -7.95
CA LEU A 15 15.35 -44.83 -9.04
C LEU A 15 14.14 -44.01 -8.57
N LEU A 16 13.40 -44.51 -7.58
CA LEU A 16 12.28 -43.80 -6.95
C LEU A 16 12.77 -42.58 -6.14
N GLN A 17 13.92 -42.70 -5.45
CA GLN A 17 14.54 -41.59 -4.72
C GLN A 17 15.09 -40.49 -5.65
N LEU A 18 15.62 -40.85 -6.82
CA LEU A 18 16.09 -39.88 -7.82
C LEU A 18 14.93 -39.13 -8.50
N ALA A 19 13.80 -39.80 -8.72
CA ALA A 19 12.59 -39.18 -9.26
C ALA A 19 11.92 -38.21 -8.25
N LEU A 20 12.02 -38.47 -6.95
CA LEU A 20 11.48 -37.59 -5.89
C LEU A 20 12.39 -36.39 -5.60
N ALA A 21 13.70 -36.47 -5.86
CA ALA A 21 14.62 -35.34 -5.71
C ALA A 21 14.55 -34.33 -6.87
N SER A 22 13.89 -34.69 -7.98
CA SER A 22 13.81 -33.87 -9.19
C SER A 22 12.62 -32.89 -9.21
N SER A 23 11.75 -32.93 -8.20
CA SER A 23 10.56 -32.06 -8.11
C SER A 23 10.69 -30.95 -7.07
N SER A 24 11.86 -30.77 -6.46
CA SER A 24 12.17 -29.64 -5.57
C SER A 24 12.73 -28.45 -6.34
N GLY A 25 12.25 -28.22 -7.56
CA GLY A 25 12.40 -26.90 -8.17
C GLY A 25 11.50 -25.97 -7.38
N SER A 26 12.06 -25.26 -6.40
CA SER A 26 11.38 -24.15 -5.74
C SER A 26 10.83 -23.25 -6.84
N SER A 27 9.51 -23.26 -7.00
CA SER A 27 8.82 -22.24 -7.77
C SER A 27 9.28 -20.93 -7.16
N ALA A 28 10.06 -20.13 -7.88
CA ALA A 28 10.44 -18.79 -7.44
C ALA A 28 9.15 -18.13 -6.95
N SER A 29 9.12 -17.84 -5.66
CA SER A 29 7.91 -17.37 -5.00
C SER A 29 7.52 -16.05 -5.65
N GLY A 30 6.23 -15.70 -5.67
CA GLY A 30 5.80 -14.42 -6.26
C GLY A 30 6.58 -13.20 -5.70
N GLY A 31 7.07 -13.29 -4.46
CA GLY A 31 7.97 -12.31 -3.84
C GLY A 31 9.30 -12.17 -4.58
N ASP A 32 9.99 -13.26 -4.87
CA ASP A 32 11.27 -13.24 -5.61
C ASP A 32 11.12 -12.56 -6.99
N SER A 33 9.94 -12.69 -7.61
CA SER A 33 9.64 -12.06 -8.89
C SER A 33 9.39 -10.55 -8.79
N LEU A 34 8.82 -10.08 -7.68
CA LEU A 34 8.60 -8.65 -7.43
C LEU A 34 9.90 -7.96 -7.01
N ASP A 35 10.71 -8.63 -6.20
CA ASP A 35 12.02 -8.13 -5.78
C ASP A 35 12.94 -7.94 -7.00
N ALA A 36 12.98 -8.91 -7.91
CA ALA A 36 13.75 -8.79 -9.15
C ALA A 36 13.24 -7.64 -10.05
N GLN A 37 11.92 -7.43 -10.12
CA GLN A 37 11.33 -6.31 -10.87
C GLN A 37 11.68 -4.96 -10.22
N ALA A 38 11.54 -4.85 -8.90
CA ALA A 38 11.88 -3.65 -8.16
C ALA A 38 13.37 -3.31 -8.31
N GLN A 39 14.25 -4.32 -8.19
CA GLN A 39 15.70 -4.13 -8.38
C GLN A 39 16.02 -3.63 -9.79
N THR A 40 15.38 -4.21 -10.81
CA THR A 40 15.57 -3.76 -12.21
C THR A 40 15.16 -2.29 -12.39
N ILE A 41 14.07 -1.85 -11.76
CA ILE A 41 13.62 -0.45 -11.82
C ILE A 41 14.62 0.46 -11.08
N VAL A 42 15.00 0.10 -9.86
CA VAL A 42 15.90 0.91 -9.02
C VAL A 42 17.30 1.02 -9.62
N ASP A 43 17.83 -0.05 -10.22
CA ASP A 43 19.12 -0.03 -10.92
C ASP A 43 19.10 0.89 -12.15
N GLY A 44 17.91 1.16 -12.71
CA GLY A 44 17.69 2.09 -13.81
C GLY A 44 17.63 3.56 -13.39
N PHE A 45 17.57 3.87 -12.09
CA PHE A 45 17.48 5.23 -11.60
C PHE A 45 18.84 5.92 -11.46
N SER A 46 18.86 7.22 -11.77
CA SER A 46 19.91 8.12 -11.29
C SER A 46 19.78 8.34 -9.79
N THR A 47 20.85 8.84 -9.15
CA THR A 47 20.79 9.24 -7.73
C THR A 47 19.68 10.25 -7.46
N ASP A 48 19.46 11.20 -8.37
CA ASP A 48 18.40 12.20 -8.22
C ASP A 48 17.01 11.57 -8.27
N GLN A 49 16.79 10.57 -9.14
CA GLN A 49 15.53 9.84 -9.19
C GLN A 49 15.30 9.01 -7.93
N VAL A 50 16.35 8.38 -7.37
CA VAL A 50 16.24 7.69 -6.07
C VAL A 50 15.82 8.67 -4.97
N ILE A 51 16.46 9.84 -4.90
CA ILE A 51 16.10 10.89 -3.93
C ILE A 51 14.65 11.33 -4.14
N GLY A 52 14.24 11.55 -5.39
CA GLY A 52 12.86 11.90 -5.74
C GLY A 52 11.86 10.86 -5.25
N GLN A 53 12.11 9.57 -5.48
CA GLN A 53 11.21 8.50 -5.05
C GLN A 53 11.09 8.42 -3.53
N MET A 54 12.07 8.92 -2.78
CA MET A 54 12.04 9.05 -1.31
C MET A 54 11.33 10.32 -0.82
N CYS A 55 10.87 11.19 -1.71
CA CYS A 55 10.13 12.41 -1.36
C CYS A 55 8.62 12.20 -1.44
N GLN A 56 7.93 12.66 -0.39
CA GLN A 56 6.48 12.76 -0.35
C GLN A 56 6.07 14.21 -0.13
N PHE A 57 5.21 14.75 -1.00
CA PHE A 57 4.72 16.12 -0.91
C PHE A 57 3.25 16.20 -0.54
N ASP A 58 2.89 17.25 0.20
CA ASP A 58 1.48 17.59 0.43
C ASP A 58 0.79 17.92 -0.90
N ILE A 59 -0.46 17.48 -1.08
CA ILE A 59 -1.23 17.74 -2.31
C ILE A 59 -1.37 19.23 -2.64
N SER A 60 -1.41 20.12 -1.64
CA SER A 60 -1.49 21.57 -1.87
C SER A 60 -0.33 22.12 -2.72
N MET A 61 0.81 21.42 -2.76
CA MET A 61 1.94 21.79 -3.63
C MET A 61 1.61 21.71 -5.12
N VAL A 62 0.58 20.95 -5.51
CA VAL A 62 0.21 20.71 -6.91
C VAL A 62 -1.22 21.13 -7.25
N LEU A 63 -1.86 21.91 -6.38
CA LEU A 63 -3.19 22.47 -6.62
C LEU A 63 -3.11 23.99 -6.81
N ASN A 64 -4.10 24.54 -7.50
CA ASN A 64 -4.40 25.96 -7.50
C ASN A 64 -5.26 26.33 -6.28
N ASP A 65 -5.45 27.64 -6.04
CA ASP A 65 -6.25 28.15 -4.91
C ASP A 65 -7.71 27.67 -4.93
N ASP A 66 -8.24 27.27 -6.08
CA ASP A 66 -9.59 26.71 -6.25
C ASP A 66 -9.64 25.17 -6.11
N ASN A 67 -8.53 24.55 -5.69
CA ASN A 67 -8.29 23.11 -5.61
C ASN A 67 -8.27 22.37 -6.96
N SER A 68 -8.25 23.06 -8.10
CA SER A 68 -7.98 22.40 -9.39
C SER A 68 -6.50 21.99 -9.51
N VAL A 69 -6.21 20.97 -10.32
CA VAL A 69 -4.83 20.50 -10.54
C VAL A 69 -4.00 21.56 -11.25
N ASN A 70 -2.83 21.87 -10.69
CA ASN A 70 -1.84 22.71 -11.35
C ASN A 70 -0.85 21.84 -12.15
N GLU A 71 -1.15 21.62 -13.43
CA GLU A 71 -0.34 20.78 -14.33
C GLU A 71 1.15 21.20 -14.34
N THR A 72 1.43 22.50 -14.31
CA THR A 72 2.82 23.01 -14.35
C THR A 72 3.61 22.53 -13.13
N LEU A 73 3.01 22.58 -11.94
CA LEU A 73 3.64 22.11 -10.71
C LEU A 73 3.73 20.59 -10.68
N VAL A 74 2.69 19.85 -11.09
CA VAL A 74 2.74 18.38 -11.19
C VAL A 74 3.92 17.94 -12.06
N ARG A 75 4.02 18.47 -13.29
CA ARG A 75 5.11 18.14 -14.22
C ARG A 75 6.47 18.55 -13.67
N ARG A 76 6.58 19.72 -13.04
CA ARG A 76 7.83 20.16 -12.39
C ARG A 76 8.32 19.14 -11.37
N TYR A 77 7.43 18.66 -10.50
CA TYR A 77 7.81 17.69 -9.47
C TYR A 77 8.01 16.28 -10.00
N ALA A 78 7.28 15.90 -11.06
CA ALA A 78 7.51 14.65 -11.78
C ALA A 78 8.91 14.58 -12.40
N LYS A 79 9.42 15.69 -12.98
CA LYS A 79 10.81 15.79 -13.46
C LYS A 79 11.85 15.58 -12.37
N LEU A 80 11.52 15.95 -11.13
CA LEU A 80 12.36 15.73 -9.96
C LEU A 80 12.20 14.30 -9.38
N GLY A 81 11.37 13.46 -10.01
CA GLY A 81 11.17 12.07 -9.61
C GLY A 81 10.36 11.89 -8.32
N VAL A 82 9.61 12.88 -7.85
CA VAL A 82 8.84 12.81 -6.59
C VAL A 82 7.97 11.54 -6.54
N GLY A 83 8.18 10.68 -5.56
CA GLY A 83 7.54 9.35 -5.52
C GLY A 83 6.11 9.33 -4.96
N SER A 84 5.74 10.32 -4.14
CA SER A 84 4.46 10.28 -3.43
C SER A 84 3.84 11.64 -3.16
N TYR A 85 2.52 11.64 -3.05
CA TYR A 85 1.74 12.76 -2.52
C TYR A 85 0.88 12.30 -1.35
N LEU A 86 0.47 13.23 -0.47
CA LEU A 86 -0.42 12.92 0.64
C LEU A 86 -1.43 14.03 0.95
N ASN A 87 -2.29 13.74 1.94
CA ASN A 87 -3.22 14.65 2.61
C ASN A 87 -4.50 14.95 1.81
N SER A 88 -5.41 15.70 2.43
CA SER A 88 -6.65 16.20 1.86
C SER A 88 -6.61 17.73 1.72
N PRO A 89 -7.02 18.29 0.58
CA PRO A 89 -7.16 19.74 0.44
C PRO A 89 -8.43 20.28 1.13
N PHE A 90 -9.19 19.44 1.83
CA PHE A 90 -10.49 19.78 2.44
C PHE A 90 -11.51 20.35 1.43
N ALA A 91 -11.39 19.97 0.16
CA ALA A 91 -12.21 20.47 -0.95
C ALA A 91 -13.62 19.86 -1.03
N GLY A 92 -14.03 19.05 -0.05
CA GLY A 92 -15.35 18.41 -0.03
C GLY A 92 -15.59 17.40 -1.15
N TRP A 93 -14.52 16.78 -1.67
CA TRP A 93 -14.62 15.85 -2.79
C TRP A 93 -15.24 14.51 -2.36
N ASN A 94 -16.23 14.06 -3.14
CA ASN A 94 -16.71 12.69 -3.07
C ASN A 94 -15.74 11.74 -3.80
N ALA A 95 -16.04 10.43 -3.80
CA ALA A 95 -15.18 9.41 -4.41
C ALA A 95 -14.84 9.69 -5.89
N THR A 96 -15.80 10.20 -6.68
CA THR A 96 -15.57 10.53 -8.09
C THR A 96 -14.65 11.74 -8.23
N GLY A 97 -14.86 12.79 -7.44
CA GLY A 97 -13.99 13.97 -7.43
C GLY A 97 -12.55 13.61 -7.11
N TRP A 98 -12.34 12.89 -6.01
CA TRP A 98 -11.02 12.38 -5.62
C TRP A 98 -10.36 11.55 -6.72
N ARG A 99 -11.09 10.56 -7.27
CA ARG A 99 -10.55 9.66 -8.30
C ARG A 99 -10.14 10.42 -9.55
N ASN A 100 -10.94 11.41 -9.97
CA ASN A 100 -10.64 12.22 -11.14
C ASN A 100 -9.37 13.05 -10.92
N THR A 101 -9.26 13.72 -9.78
CA THR A 101 -8.09 14.54 -9.42
C THR A 101 -6.81 13.69 -9.33
N ILE A 102 -6.83 12.57 -8.61
CA ILE A 102 -5.68 11.67 -8.48
C ILE A 102 -5.28 11.13 -9.86
N LYS A 103 -6.25 10.74 -10.68
CA LYS A 103 -5.98 10.24 -12.04
C LYS A 103 -5.33 11.31 -12.93
N GLU A 104 -5.77 12.56 -12.82
CA GLU A 104 -5.18 13.67 -13.56
C GLU A 104 -3.73 13.91 -13.14
N ILE A 105 -3.46 14.00 -11.84
CA ILE A 105 -2.08 14.13 -11.30
C ILE A 105 -1.22 12.95 -11.77
N GLN A 106 -1.71 11.71 -11.63
CA GLN A 106 -1.02 10.50 -12.06
C GLN A 106 -0.65 10.54 -13.54
N THR A 107 -1.55 11.02 -14.39
CA THR A 107 -1.35 11.09 -15.84
C THR A 107 -0.21 12.04 -16.17
N TYR A 108 -0.29 13.30 -15.70
CA TYR A 108 0.79 14.27 -15.93
C TYR A 108 2.12 13.83 -15.33
N HIS A 109 2.08 13.14 -14.18
CA HIS A 109 3.27 12.65 -13.50
C HIS A 109 4.00 11.57 -14.30
N MET A 110 3.26 10.54 -14.74
CA MET A 110 3.82 9.43 -15.52
C MET A 110 4.25 9.87 -16.92
N ASP A 111 3.54 10.81 -17.55
CA ASP A 111 3.94 11.37 -18.85
C ASP A 111 5.31 12.05 -18.78
N GLU A 112 5.67 12.62 -17.64
CA GLU A 112 6.87 13.44 -17.49
C GLU A 112 8.08 12.68 -16.91
N ASN A 113 7.87 11.63 -16.11
CA ASN A 113 8.95 10.92 -15.40
C ASN A 113 9.36 9.57 -16.05
N GLY A 114 8.89 9.30 -17.27
CA GLY A 114 9.15 8.02 -17.94
C GLY A 114 8.25 6.87 -17.49
N GLY A 115 7.04 7.17 -17.02
CA GLY A 115 6.00 6.17 -16.74
C GLY A 115 6.02 5.58 -15.33
N HIS A 116 6.79 6.14 -14.40
CA HIS A 116 6.86 5.67 -13.02
C HIS A 116 5.66 6.23 -12.23
N PRO A 117 4.83 5.37 -11.62
CA PRO A 117 3.65 5.84 -10.93
C PRO A 117 3.98 6.49 -9.59
N MET A 118 3.26 7.55 -9.22
CA MET A 118 3.25 8.04 -7.84
C MET A 118 2.35 7.16 -6.95
N VAL A 119 2.61 7.18 -5.64
CA VAL A 119 1.72 6.60 -4.62
C VAL A 119 1.07 7.73 -3.83
N TYR A 120 -0.24 7.62 -3.59
CA TYR A 120 -0.99 8.63 -2.82
C TYR A 120 -1.41 8.10 -1.44
N GLY A 121 -0.96 8.78 -0.38
CA GLY A 121 -1.30 8.48 1.01
C GLY A 121 -2.45 9.34 1.54
N LEU A 122 -3.41 8.73 2.24
CA LEU A 122 -4.52 9.45 2.85
C LEU A 122 -4.84 8.90 4.26
N ASP A 123 -5.04 9.79 5.23
CA ASP A 123 -5.55 9.40 6.55
C ASP A 123 -7.01 8.98 6.44
N SER A 124 -7.24 7.67 6.46
CA SER A 124 -8.55 7.04 6.54
C SER A 124 -8.55 6.12 7.75
N VAL A 125 -8.67 6.70 8.95
CA VAL A 125 -8.35 6.00 10.21
C VAL A 125 -9.58 5.52 10.98
N HIS A 126 -10.76 6.01 10.63
CA HIS A 126 -12.06 5.54 11.14
C HIS A 126 -13.14 5.55 10.05
N GLY A 127 -12.78 5.08 8.85
CA GLY A 127 -13.55 5.27 7.61
C GLY A 127 -12.78 6.15 6.62
N ALA A 128 -13.29 6.31 5.40
CA ALA A 128 -12.69 7.17 4.39
C ALA A 128 -13.03 8.65 4.66
N GLN A 129 -12.53 9.17 5.79
CA GLN A 129 -13.00 10.41 6.43
C GLN A 129 -12.85 11.69 5.60
N TYR A 130 -12.00 11.69 4.58
CA TYR A 130 -11.82 12.80 3.66
C TYR A 130 -12.60 12.65 2.34
N VAL A 131 -13.36 11.57 2.19
CA VAL A 131 -14.21 11.30 1.03
C VAL A 131 -15.65 11.64 1.41
N ASP A 132 -16.22 12.66 0.78
CA ASP A 132 -17.61 13.05 1.03
C ASP A 132 -18.57 11.87 0.76
N GLN A 133 -19.58 11.75 1.63
CA GLN A 133 -20.56 10.66 1.68
C GLN A 133 -20.01 9.26 2.01
N ALA A 134 -18.75 9.12 2.40
CA ALA A 134 -18.22 7.84 2.85
C ALA A 134 -18.76 7.43 4.23
N VAL A 135 -18.71 6.13 4.52
CA VAL A 135 -19.08 5.60 5.83
C VAL A 135 -18.02 6.00 6.86
N LEU A 136 -18.47 6.61 7.96
CA LEU A 136 -17.64 6.85 9.14
C LEU A 136 -17.97 5.84 10.23
N PHE A 137 -16.93 5.36 10.90
CA PHE A 137 -17.01 4.49 12.06
C PHE A 137 -16.66 5.27 13.33
N PRO A 138 -17.00 4.74 14.52
CA PRO A 138 -16.39 5.18 15.77
C PRO A 138 -14.86 5.14 15.70
N GLN A 139 -14.20 5.95 16.52
CA GLN A 139 -12.74 5.95 16.59
C GLN A 139 -12.20 4.61 17.12
N GLN A 140 -10.91 4.35 16.90
CA GLN A 140 -10.33 3.02 17.19
C GLN A 140 -10.42 2.64 18.68
N ILE A 141 -10.51 3.61 19.60
CA ILE A 141 -10.70 3.31 21.03
C ILE A 141 -12.06 2.65 21.30
N ASN A 142 -13.08 3.02 20.51
CA ASN A 142 -14.39 2.37 20.57
C ASN A 142 -14.35 0.97 19.92
N ALA A 143 -13.53 0.78 18.89
CA ALA A 143 -13.29 -0.54 18.32
C ALA A 143 -12.59 -1.45 19.35
N GLY A 144 -11.60 -0.94 20.08
CA GLY A 144 -10.96 -1.63 21.21
C GLY A 144 -11.97 -1.98 22.30
N ALA A 145 -12.80 -1.01 22.73
CA ALA A 145 -13.84 -1.22 23.74
C ALA A 145 -14.92 -2.25 23.35
N SER A 146 -15.05 -2.59 22.06
CA SER A 146 -15.97 -3.64 21.61
C SER A 146 -15.47 -5.06 21.90
N PHE A 147 -14.16 -5.23 22.15
CA PHE A 147 -13.48 -6.52 22.24
C PHE A 147 -13.85 -7.48 21.10
N ASN A 148 -14.10 -6.94 19.89
CA ASN A 148 -14.57 -7.70 18.74
C ASN A 148 -13.66 -7.50 17.50
N PRO A 149 -12.60 -8.33 17.36
CA PRO A 149 -11.67 -8.23 16.23
C PRO A 149 -12.32 -8.41 14.86
N ASP A 150 -13.38 -9.21 14.76
CA ASP A 150 -14.10 -9.42 13.51
C ASP A 150 -14.86 -8.16 13.06
N LEU A 151 -15.41 -7.41 14.02
CA LEU A 151 -16.03 -6.11 13.75
C LEU A 151 -14.97 -5.08 13.30
N THR A 152 -13.83 -5.02 14.00
CA THR A 152 -12.70 -4.16 13.62
C THR A 152 -12.15 -4.50 12.23
N ARG A 153 -12.08 -5.79 11.88
CA ARG A 153 -11.69 -6.24 10.53
C ARG A 153 -12.68 -5.76 9.47
N LYS A 154 -13.99 -5.85 9.74
CA LYS A 154 -15.04 -5.34 8.82
C LYS A 154 -14.97 -3.83 8.66
N MET A 155 -14.70 -3.09 9.74
CA MET A 155 -14.45 -1.65 9.70
C MET A 155 -13.26 -1.32 8.78
N GLY A 156 -12.14 -2.02 8.95
CA GLY A 156 -10.97 -1.87 8.08
C GLY A 156 -11.26 -2.19 6.60
N TYR A 157 -12.04 -3.24 6.34
CA TYR A 157 -12.46 -3.59 4.96
C TYR A 157 -13.28 -2.47 4.30
N VAL A 158 -14.29 -1.94 5.00
CA VAL A 158 -15.12 -0.84 4.45
C VAL A 158 -14.29 0.43 4.26
N THR A 159 -13.41 0.74 5.21
CA THR A 159 -12.47 1.86 5.12
C THR A 159 -11.59 1.75 3.87
N GLY A 160 -10.89 0.62 3.69
CA GLY A 160 -10.03 0.40 2.53
C GLY A 160 -10.81 0.40 1.21
N ARG A 161 -12.01 -0.19 1.16
CA ARG A 161 -12.88 -0.18 -0.02
C ARG A 161 -13.26 1.24 -0.43
N ASP A 162 -13.71 2.07 0.51
CA ASP A 162 -14.20 3.42 0.21
C ASP A 162 -13.03 4.36 -0.15
N THR A 163 -11.87 4.22 0.51
CA THR A 163 -10.64 4.95 0.16
C THR A 163 -10.13 4.54 -1.23
N ALA A 164 -10.15 3.25 -1.57
CA ALA A 164 -9.82 2.76 -2.91
C ALA A 164 -10.83 3.22 -3.97
N ALA A 165 -12.12 3.37 -3.60
CA ALA A 165 -13.13 3.94 -4.48
C ALA A 165 -12.78 5.39 -4.87
N ALA A 166 -12.17 6.15 -3.96
CA ALA A 166 -11.63 7.49 -4.21
C ALA A 166 -10.29 7.52 -4.98
N GLY A 167 -9.73 6.36 -5.37
CA GLY A 167 -8.47 6.29 -6.12
C GLY A 167 -7.20 6.31 -5.27
N ASN A 168 -7.34 6.32 -3.94
CA ASN A 168 -6.22 6.26 -3.01
C ASN A 168 -5.83 4.81 -2.73
N THR A 169 -4.54 4.48 -2.86
CA THR A 169 -4.03 3.11 -2.70
C THR A 169 -3.28 2.89 -1.39
N TRP A 170 -3.01 3.94 -0.62
CA TRP A 170 -2.31 3.87 0.65
C TRP A 170 -3.08 4.60 1.75
N VAL A 171 -3.46 3.85 2.79
CA VAL A 171 -4.11 4.37 4.00
C VAL A 171 -3.04 4.57 5.08
N LEU A 172 -3.03 5.74 5.72
CA LEU A 172 -2.15 6.05 6.85
C LEU A 172 -2.77 5.60 8.18
N GLY A 173 -2.89 4.27 8.35
CA GLY A 173 -3.41 3.65 9.56
C GLY A 173 -3.25 2.13 9.54
N PRO A 174 -3.67 1.43 10.60
CA PRO A 174 -4.27 1.93 11.85
C PRO A 174 -3.26 2.63 12.78
N ILE A 175 -3.74 3.22 13.88
CA ILE A 175 -2.90 3.82 14.91
C ILE A 175 -2.73 2.77 16.02
N LEU A 176 -1.52 2.23 16.13
CA LEU A 176 -1.18 1.15 17.06
C LEU A 176 -0.37 1.63 18.27
N ASP A 177 -0.39 2.95 18.53
CA ASP A 177 0.18 3.49 19.76
C ASP A 177 -0.55 2.93 20.99
N ILE A 178 0.19 2.63 22.05
CA ILE A 178 -0.36 2.23 23.34
C ILE A 178 -0.62 3.50 24.16
N SER A 179 -1.89 3.79 24.45
CA SER A 179 -2.26 5.03 25.14
C SER A 179 -2.05 4.94 26.65
N TYR A 180 -0.83 5.17 27.12
CA TYR A 180 -0.50 5.16 28.56
C TYR A 180 -0.88 6.44 29.32
N ASN A 181 -0.99 7.57 28.62
CA ASN A 181 -1.29 8.86 29.23
C ASN A 181 -2.57 9.44 28.61
N PRO A 182 -3.70 9.46 29.34
CA PRO A 182 -4.97 9.96 28.80
C PRO A 182 -4.97 11.47 28.52
N LEU A 183 -3.94 12.22 28.95
CA LEU A 183 -3.76 13.62 28.57
C LEU A 183 -3.22 13.76 27.14
N TRP A 184 -2.79 12.68 26.49
CA TRP A 184 -2.42 12.70 25.10
C TRP A 184 -3.66 12.93 24.22
N THR A 185 -3.63 14.00 23.43
CA THR A 185 -4.78 14.45 22.63
C THR A 185 -5.24 13.45 21.58
N ARG A 186 -4.40 12.46 21.23
CA ARG A 186 -4.71 11.40 20.26
C ARG A 186 -5.09 10.07 20.92
N THR A 187 -5.35 10.05 22.23
CA THR A 187 -5.78 8.84 22.97
C THR A 187 -6.93 8.12 22.26
N TYR A 188 -7.90 8.88 21.72
CA TYR A 188 -9.07 8.31 21.05
C TYR A 188 -8.74 7.57 19.74
N GLU A 189 -7.60 7.88 19.12
CA GLU A 189 -7.16 7.24 17.87
C GLU A 189 -6.58 5.85 18.08
N THR A 190 -6.20 5.50 19.31
CA THR A 190 -5.60 4.20 19.66
C THR A 190 -6.63 3.12 19.94
N PHE A 191 -6.23 1.85 20.06
CA PHE A 191 -7.11 0.77 20.53
C PHE A 191 -7.21 0.66 22.07
N GLY A 192 -6.39 1.39 22.83
CA GLY A 192 -6.40 1.36 24.30
C GLY A 192 -5.00 1.42 24.91
N GLU A 193 -4.91 1.04 26.18
CA GLU A 193 -3.68 1.03 26.99
C GLU A 193 -3.02 -0.36 27.09
N ASP A 194 -3.66 -1.41 26.56
CA ASP A 194 -3.24 -2.81 26.67
C ASP A 194 -2.73 -3.34 25.31
N PRO A 195 -1.50 -3.88 25.21
CA PRO A 195 -0.88 -4.35 23.96
C PRO A 195 -1.41 -5.68 23.40
#